data_AF-A0A8M1KW70-F1
#
_entry.id   AF-A0A8M1KW70-F1
#
_cell.length_a   1.000
_cell.length_b   1.000
_cell.length_c   1.000
_cell.angle_alpha   90.00
_cell.angle_beta   90.00
_cell.angle_gamma   90.00
#
_symmetry.space_group_name_H-M   'P 1'
#
loop_
_entity.id
_entity.type
_entity.pdbx_description
1 polymer ?
#
loop_
_entity_poly.entity_id
_entity_poly.type
_entity_poly.pdbx_seq_one_letter_code
_entity_poly.pdbx_strand_id
1 'polypeptide(L)'
;MLYLKCTKELTICKCTRPSIVILFRFRFFIYGLLSSQMLSIGMKSKLELTYTIFGIFLICHWNACFQFMLQSLMDYPPNSWVTLEGLVAKPIHAQYAKAMFRSLCHMMTLNYGSEIPKGISELWMMIISITTGTVLYALVLAKITALASMSNPSQRAYEDKRNELQVYVRHKHLPDFLIPRMFSHMVNCYQGKWFEEKAILDDLSEPLKLEVMQHICGDLMRRVFGDKHPLFVNELLLALEFESYHIGDVVIRPGVVAECMFLIDKGSILLEHAGVKHTLIDGDYFGGKPQ
;
A
#
# COMPACT_ATOMS: atom_id res chain seq x y z
N MET A 1 9.65 -13.08 -23.61
CA MET A 1 10.94 -13.81 -23.52
C MET A 1 11.87 -13.26 -24.60
N LEU A 2 12.51 -12.12 -24.36
CA LEU A 2 13.44 -11.47 -25.30
C LEU A 2 14.85 -11.57 -24.73
N TYR A 3 15.51 -12.68 -25.04
CA TYR A 3 16.95 -12.86 -24.83
C TYR A 3 17.69 -12.01 -25.87
N LEU A 4 18.30 -10.91 -25.44
CA LEU A 4 19.30 -10.21 -26.25
C LEU A 4 20.55 -11.10 -26.32
N LYS A 5 20.65 -11.78 -27.45
CA LYS A 5 21.80 -12.53 -27.95
C LYS A 5 23.01 -11.58 -27.95
N CYS A 6 23.94 -11.79 -27.02
CA CYS A 6 25.24 -11.13 -27.02
C CYS A 6 26.04 -11.68 -28.20
N THR A 7 25.88 -11.09 -29.38
CA THR A 7 26.70 -11.39 -30.55
C THR A 7 28.10 -10.85 -30.33
N LYS A 8 29.06 -11.77 -30.49
CA LYS A 8 30.51 -11.57 -30.47
C LYS A 8 30.94 -10.63 -31.60
N GLU A 9 30.88 -9.32 -31.38
CA GLU A 9 31.78 -8.36 -32.04
C GLU A 9 32.19 -7.31 -31.02
N LEU A 10 33.30 -7.57 -30.33
CA LEU A 10 33.99 -6.58 -29.53
C LEU A 10 34.67 -5.61 -30.51
N THR A 11 33.99 -4.53 -30.88
CA THR A 11 34.65 -3.38 -31.50
C THR A 11 35.59 -2.77 -30.46
N ILE A 12 36.88 -3.02 -30.60
CA ILE A 12 37.92 -2.49 -29.71
C ILE A 12 38.01 -0.97 -29.97
N CYS A 13 37.32 -0.17 -29.18
CA CYS A 13 37.48 1.28 -29.19
C CYS A 13 38.79 1.65 -28.48
N LYS A 14 39.88 1.84 -29.25
CA LYS A 14 41.14 2.38 -28.73
C LYS A 14 41.05 3.90 -28.59
N CYS A 15 41.39 4.42 -27.42
CA CYS A 15 41.56 5.85 -27.19
C CYS A 15 42.82 6.34 -27.92
N THR A 16 42.68 7.27 -28.86
CA THR A 16 43.75 7.71 -29.77
C THR A 16 44.28 9.13 -29.49
N ARG A 17 43.91 9.75 -28.35
CA ARG A 17 44.42 11.09 -27.95
C ARG A 17 44.78 11.14 -26.45
N PRO A 18 45.74 12.00 -26.04
CA PRO A 18 46.11 12.23 -24.64
C PRO A 18 45.12 13.15 -23.93
N SER A 19 43.82 12.90 -24.09
CA SER A 19 42.75 13.62 -23.39
C SER A 19 41.98 12.62 -22.54
N ILE A 20 41.77 12.95 -21.26
CA ILE A 20 41.10 12.09 -20.28
C ILE A 20 39.71 11.73 -20.80
N VAL A 21 39.46 10.44 -21.04
CA VAL A 21 38.14 9.92 -21.43
C VAL A 21 37.46 9.38 -20.18
N ILE A 22 36.36 10.01 -19.78
CA ILE A 22 35.58 9.63 -18.61
C ILE A 22 34.33 8.88 -19.09
N LEU A 23 34.31 7.57 -18.87
CA LEU A 23 33.19 6.70 -19.23
C LEU A 23 32.39 6.35 -17.97
N PHE A 24 31.07 6.52 -18.03
CA PHE A 24 30.17 6.08 -16.96
C PHE A 24 29.37 4.86 -17.44
N ARG A 25 29.46 3.73 -16.71
CA ARG A 25 28.72 2.49 -17.00
C ARG A 25 27.59 2.31 -15.99
N PHE A 26 26.33 2.39 -16.44
CA PHE A 26 25.13 2.34 -15.60
C PHE A 26 24.35 1.02 -15.76
N ARG A 27 24.93 -0.11 -15.34
CA ARG A 27 24.28 -1.42 -15.54
C ARG A 27 23.29 -1.79 -14.42
N PHE A 28 23.42 -1.23 -13.23
CA PHE A 28 22.61 -1.60 -12.05
C PHE A 28 21.33 -0.77 -11.86
N PHE A 29 21.36 0.52 -12.22
CA PHE A 29 20.24 1.45 -11.96
C PHE A 29 18.99 1.09 -12.76
N ILE A 30 19.14 0.73 -14.04
CA ILE A 30 18.02 0.38 -14.93
C ILE A 30 17.43 -1.01 -14.58
N TYR A 31 18.29 -1.99 -14.25
CA TYR A 31 17.83 -3.33 -13.88
C TYR A 31 17.07 -3.38 -12.56
N GLY A 32 17.46 -2.57 -11.56
CA GLY A 32 16.73 -2.45 -10.30
C GLY A 32 15.33 -1.86 -10.47
N LEU A 33 15.16 -0.92 -11.41
CA LEU A 33 13.87 -0.30 -11.73
C LEU A 33 12.90 -1.26 -12.47
N LEU A 34 13.43 -2.19 -13.27
CA LEU A 34 12.66 -3.15 -14.07
C LEU A 34 12.40 -4.49 -13.38
N SER A 35 13.25 -4.89 -12.42
CA SER A 35 13.20 -6.21 -11.77
C SER A 35 12.12 -6.35 -10.68
N SER A 36 11.33 -5.32 -10.37
CA SER A 36 10.40 -5.36 -9.23
C SER A 36 9.14 -6.22 -9.43
N GLN A 37 8.98 -6.92 -10.56
CA GLN A 37 7.72 -7.59 -10.91
C GLN A 37 7.36 -8.86 -10.12
N MET A 38 8.25 -9.48 -9.32
CA MET A 38 8.01 -10.84 -8.76
C MET A 38 7.74 -10.97 -7.23
N LEU A 39 7.73 -9.89 -6.43
CA LEU A 39 7.47 -9.97 -4.97
C LEU A 39 6.00 -9.72 -4.53
N SER A 40 5.66 -9.98 -3.27
CA SER A 40 4.36 -9.56 -2.68
C SER A 40 4.21 -8.03 -2.69
N ILE A 41 2.98 -7.53 -2.86
CA ILE A 41 2.68 -6.10 -3.08
C ILE A 41 3.28 -5.19 -1.99
N GLY A 42 3.25 -5.62 -0.72
CA GLY A 42 3.81 -4.87 0.42
C GLY A 42 5.34 -4.88 0.51
N MET A 43 6.00 -6.00 0.20
CA MET A 43 7.48 -6.08 0.20
C MET A 43 8.08 -5.40 -1.04
N LYS A 44 7.42 -5.49 -2.20
CA LYS A 44 7.76 -4.74 -3.43
C LYS A 44 7.91 -3.25 -3.12
N SER A 45 6.91 -2.67 -2.48
CA SER A 45 6.82 -1.22 -2.33
C SER A 45 7.87 -0.66 -1.36
N LYS A 46 8.19 -1.38 -0.27
CA LYS A 46 9.28 -1.01 0.65
C LYS A 46 10.66 -1.14 0.00
N LEU A 47 10.91 -2.21 -0.74
CA LEU A 47 12.19 -2.40 -1.44
C LEU A 47 12.39 -1.37 -2.54
N GLU A 48 11.35 -1.06 -3.33
CA GLU A 48 11.38 -0.02 -4.34
C GLU A 48 11.73 1.36 -3.76
N LEU A 49 11.16 1.71 -2.61
CA LEU A 49 11.49 2.97 -1.93
C LEU A 49 12.96 3.01 -1.50
N THR A 50 13.47 1.93 -0.92
CA THR A 50 14.89 1.82 -0.51
C THR A 50 15.84 1.97 -1.70
N TYR A 51 15.58 1.29 -2.82
CA TYR A 51 16.38 1.44 -4.04
C TYR A 51 16.29 2.85 -4.63
N THR A 52 15.13 3.49 -4.54
CA THR A 52 14.92 4.88 -4.98
C THR A 52 15.76 5.85 -4.14
N ILE A 53 15.76 5.70 -2.81
CA ILE A 53 16.57 6.53 -1.90
C ILE A 53 18.07 6.37 -2.18
N PHE A 54 18.53 5.13 -2.35
CA PHE A 54 19.92 4.86 -2.73
C PHE A 54 20.29 5.48 -4.09
N GLY A 55 19.38 5.38 -5.06
CA GLY A 55 19.52 5.99 -6.38
C GLY A 55 19.68 7.51 -6.32
N ILE A 56 18.90 8.19 -5.47
CA ILE A 56 18.99 9.65 -5.28
C ILE A 56 20.35 10.04 -4.70
N PHE A 57 20.84 9.29 -3.71
CA PHE A 57 22.16 9.56 -3.14
C PHE A 57 23.27 9.41 -4.19
N LEU A 58 23.19 8.37 -5.03
CA LEU A 58 24.16 8.15 -6.11
C LEU A 58 24.11 9.27 -7.18
N ILE A 59 22.91 9.72 -7.56
CA ILE A 59 22.75 10.83 -8.51
C ILE A 59 23.29 12.14 -7.91
N CYS A 60 23.01 12.40 -6.63
CA CYS A 60 23.56 13.56 -5.91
C CYS A 60 25.10 13.53 -5.87
N HIS A 61 25.67 12.36 -5.61
CA HIS A 61 27.12 12.13 -5.65
C HIS A 61 27.72 12.42 -7.02
N TRP A 62 27.15 11.88 -8.09
CA TRP A 62 27.64 12.16 -9.43
C TRP A 62 27.51 13.62 -9.81
N ASN A 63 26.38 14.24 -9.51
CA ASN A 63 26.17 15.66 -9.76
C ASN A 63 27.21 16.52 -9.03
N ALA A 64 27.53 16.22 -7.77
CA ALA A 64 28.60 16.88 -7.03
C ALA A 64 29.98 16.70 -7.70
N CYS A 65 30.34 15.46 -8.05
CA CYS A 65 31.59 15.15 -8.73
C CYS A 65 31.69 15.86 -10.09
N PHE A 66 30.62 15.87 -10.89
CA PHE A 66 30.59 16.55 -12.19
C PHE A 66 30.75 18.06 -12.06
N GLN A 67 30.07 18.70 -11.10
CA GLN A 67 30.18 20.14 -10.87
C GLN A 67 31.60 20.54 -10.46
N PHE A 68 32.27 19.75 -9.62
CA PHE A 68 33.66 20.00 -9.23
C PHE A 68 34.64 19.71 -10.36
N MET A 69 34.45 18.58 -11.07
CA MET A 69 35.28 18.17 -12.19
C MET A 69 35.26 19.19 -13.33
N LEU A 70 34.10 19.80 -13.62
CA LEU A 70 34.01 20.87 -14.61
C LEU A 70 34.96 22.04 -14.29
N GLN A 71 35.05 22.44 -13.01
CA GLN A 71 35.96 23.52 -12.60
C GLN A 71 37.43 23.12 -12.74
N SER A 72 37.75 21.87 -12.43
CA SER A 72 39.10 21.33 -12.63
C SER A 72 39.49 21.29 -14.12
N LEU A 73 38.56 20.93 -15.02
CA LEU A 73 38.79 20.94 -16.47
C LEU A 73 38.97 22.34 -17.06
N MET A 74 38.36 23.35 -16.42
CA MET A 74 38.49 24.76 -16.79
C MET A 74 39.67 25.47 -16.09
N ASP A 75 40.52 24.72 -15.39
CA ASP A 75 41.66 25.23 -14.62
C ASP A 75 41.26 26.31 -13.60
N TYR A 76 40.20 26.04 -12.84
CA TYR A 76 39.71 26.84 -11.71
C TYR A 76 39.58 28.35 -12.02
N PRO A 77 38.66 28.75 -12.92
CA PRO A 77 38.55 30.15 -13.32
C PRO A 77 38.28 31.05 -12.10
N PRO A 78 38.75 32.31 -12.11
CA PRO A 78 38.72 33.20 -10.94
C PRO A 78 37.29 33.47 -10.43
N ASN A 79 36.31 33.42 -11.33
CA ASN A 79 34.90 33.62 -11.03
C ASN A 79 34.14 32.31 -10.75
N SER A 80 34.83 31.16 -10.64
CA SER A 80 34.18 29.89 -10.32
C SER A 80 33.78 29.81 -8.85
N TRP A 81 32.76 29.02 -8.56
CA TRP A 81 32.35 28.77 -7.17
C TRP A 81 33.47 28.14 -6.33
N VAL A 82 34.36 27.34 -6.93
CA VAL A 82 35.50 26.70 -6.24
C VAL A 82 36.55 27.74 -5.83
N THR A 83 36.85 28.70 -6.70
CA THR A 83 37.82 29.76 -6.42
C THR A 83 37.25 30.81 -5.46
N LEU A 84 35.98 31.19 -5.63
CA LEU A 84 35.29 32.13 -4.75
C LEU A 84 35.15 31.58 -3.31
N GLU A 85 34.91 30.28 -3.15
CA GLU A 85 34.86 29.64 -1.83
C GLU A 85 36.25 29.25 -1.28
N GLY A 86 37.35 29.57 -2.00
CA GLY A 86 38.72 29.30 -1.55
C GLY A 86 39.04 27.80 -1.41
N LEU A 87 38.44 26.96 -2.26
CA LEU A 87 38.49 25.50 -2.13
C LEU A 87 39.67 24.85 -2.87
N VAL A 88 40.34 25.57 -3.78
CA VAL A 88 41.42 25.04 -4.64
C VAL A 88 42.55 24.39 -3.82
N ALA A 89 42.99 25.05 -2.74
CA ALA A 89 44.08 24.56 -1.87
C ALA A 89 43.58 23.73 -0.66
N LYS A 90 42.28 23.46 -0.55
CA LYS A 90 41.70 22.70 0.56
C LYS A 90 41.89 21.20 0.34
N PRO A 91 41.90 20.39 1.42
CA PRO A 91 41.95 18.94 1.27
C PRO A 91 40.71 18.39 0.56
N ILE A 92 40.86 17.25 -0.12
CA ILE A 92 39.83 16.67 -0.99
C ILE A 92 38.51 16.38 -0.28
N HIS A 93 38.54 16.01 1.00
CA HIS A 93 37.32 15.75 1.79
C HIS A 93 36.50 17.03 1.99
N ALA A 94 37.14 18.18 2.18
CA ALA A 94 36.48 19.48 2.33
C ALA A 94 35.90 19.95 1.00
N GLN A 95 36.64 19.75 -0.10
CA GLN A 95 36.15 20.00 -1.46
C GLN A 95 34.92 19.15 -1.77
N TYR A 96 34.99 17.84 -1.49
CA TYR A 96 33.90 16.90 -1.72
C TYR A 96 32.66 17.22 -0.87
N ALA A 97 32.83 17.49 0.43
CA ALA A 97 31.72 17.85 1.31
C ALA A 97 30.99 19.11 0.82
N LYS A 98 31.74 20.12 0.38
CA LYS A 98 31.17 21.35 -0.21
C LYS A 98 30.49 21.11 -1.55
N ALA A 99 31.09 20.31 -2.43
CA ALA A 99 30.47 19.93 -3.70
C ALA A 99 29.16 19.14 -3.50
N MET A 100 29.14 18.20 -2.53
CA MET A 100 27.96 17.43 -2.14
C MET A 100 26.86 18.34 -1.60
N PHE A 101 27.21 19.25 -0.69
CA PHE A 101 26.26 20.22 -0.14
C PHE A 101 25.66 21.11 -1.23
N ARG A 102 26.51 21.67 -2.12
CA ARG A 102 26.06 22.49 -3.27
C ARG A 102 25.11 21.72 -4.19
N SER A 103 25.48 20.49 -4.56
CA SER A 103 24.66 19.60 -5.39
C SER A 103 23.30 19.31 -4.75
N LEU A 104 23.29 19.00 -3.45
CA LEU A 104 22.07 18.75 -2.69
C LEU A 104 21.15 19.98 -2.67
N CYS A 105 21.72 21.16 -2.43
CA CYS A 105 20.97 22.41 -2.45
C CYS A 105 20.34 22.68 -3.82
N HIS A 106 21.08 22.52 -4.92
CA HIS A 106 20.53 22.65 -6.26
C HIS A 106 19.39 21.64 -6.51
N MET A 107 19.59 20.38 -6.13
CA MET A 107 18.58 19.33 -6.33
C MET A 107 17.30 19.57 -5.50
N MET A 108 17.43 20.14 -4.31
CA MET A 108 16.30 20.50 -3.45
C MET A 108 15.75 21.91 -3.72
N THR A 109 16.26 22.62 -4.74
CA THR A 109 15.91 24.02 -5.03
C THR A 109 16.12 24.97 -3.83
N LEU A 110 17.07 24.62 -2.95
CA LEU A 110 17.44 25.43 -1.80
C LEU A 110 18.54 26.42 -2.17
N ASN A 111 18.31 27.69 -1.85
CA ASN A 111 19.35 28.71 -1.94
C ASN A 111 20.14 28.74 -0.63
N TYR A 112 21.47 28.64 -0.72
CA TYR A 112 22.36 28.65 0.44
C TYR A 112 23.28 29.89 0.48
N GLY A 113 22.95 30.93 -0.29
CA GLY A 113 23.66 32.21 -0.27
C GLY A 113 24.93 32.25 -1.12
N SER A 114 25.15 31.28 -2.00
CA SER A 114 26.21 31.36 -3.01
C SER A 114 25.84 32.37 -4.10
N GLU A 115 26.82 33.15 -4.58
CA GLU A 115 26.63 34.00 -5.76
C GLU A 115 26.11 33.17 -6.94
N ILE A 116 25.24 33.80 -7.75
CA ILE A 116 24.75 33.21 -9.00
C ILE A 116 25.96 32.94 -9.90
N PRO A 117 26.06 31.74 -10.52
CA PRO A 117 27.19 31.43 -11.39
C PRO A 117 27.33 32.47 -12.51
N LYS A 118 28.51 33.07 -12.62
CA LYS A 118 28.82 34.06 -13.66
C LYS A 118 29.26 33.39 -14.96
N GLY A 119 29.75 32.15 -14.88
CA GLY A 119 30.16 31.35 -16.04
C GLY A 119 28.97 30.67 -16.71
N ILE A 120 28.92 30.71 -18.06
CA ILE A 120 27.87 30.07 -18.85
C ILE A 120 27.85 28.54 -18.63
N SER A 121 29.02 27.91 -18.52
CA SER A 121 29.14 26.47 -18.27
C SER A 121 28.59 26.07 -16.90
N GLU A 122 28.88 26.86 -15.85
CA GLU A 122 28.35 26.66 -14.51
C GLU A 122 26.83 26.86 -14.46
N LEU A 123 26.31 27.85 -15.19
CA LEU A 123 24.88 28.11 -15.27
C LEU A 123 24.13 26.92 -15.89
N TRP A 124 24.62 26.36 -17.00
CA TRP A 124 24.03 25.17 -17.60
C TRP A 124 24.08 23.95 -16.66
N MET A 125 25.17 23.76 -15.93
CA MET A 125 25.27 22.70 -14.92
C MET A 125 24.27 22.91 -13.78
N MET A 126 24.07 24.14 -13.33
CA MET A 126 23.07 24.48 -12.32
C MET A 126 21.66 24.17 -12.82
N ILE A 127 21.32 24.54 -14.06
CA ILE A 127 20.02 24.24 -14.67
C ILE A 127 19.78 22.71 -14.72
N ILE A 128 20.75 21.95 -15.25
CA ILE A 128 20.65 20.48 -15.33
C ILE A 128 20.49 19.86 -13.94
N SER A 129 21.26 20.34 -12.96
CA SER A 129 21.20 19.89 -11.57
C SER A 129 19.83 20.14 -10.94
N ILE A 130 19.27 21.34 -11.12
CA ILE A 130 17.94 21.71 -10.61
C ILE A 130 16.87 20.85 -11.27
N THR A 131 16.86 20.75 -12.60
CA THR A 131 15.87 19.95 -13.34
C THR A 131 15.91 18.49 -12.91
N THR A 132 17.10 17.91 -12.76
CA THR A 132 17.27 16.52 -12.27
C THR A 132 16.70 16.34 -10.87
N GLY A 133 16.97 17.29 -9.97
CA GLY A 133 16.43 17.28 -8.61
C GLY A 133 14.90 17.37 -8.57
N THR A 134 14.30 18.28 -9.33
CA THR A 134 12.84 18.46 -9.41
C THR A 134 12.14 17.20 -9.90
N VAL A 135 12.67 16.55 -10.96
CA VAL A 135 12.12 15.29 -11.49
C VAL A 135 12.20 14.18 -10.44
N LEU A 136 13.35 14.03 -9.77
CA LEU A 136 13.52 13.00 -8.73
C LEU A 136 12.60 13.23 -7.54
N TYR A 137 12.44 14.48 -7.09
CA TYR A 137 11.52 14.84 -6.02
C TYR A 137 10.07 14.47 -6.37
N ALA A 138 9.62 14.79 -7.59
CA ALA A 138 8.29 14.43 -8.07
C ALA A 138 8.07 12.91 -8.09
N LEU A 139 9.07 12.13 -8.52
CA LEU A 139 9.00 10.66 -8.51
C LEU A 139 8.91 10.08 -7.11
N VAL A 140 9.70 10.59 -6.15
CA VAL A 140 9.63 10.16 -4.74
C VAL A 140 8.27 10.47 -4.15
N LEU A 141 7.76 11.69 -4.37
CA LEU A 141 6.45 12.10 -3.90
C LEU A 141 5.37 11.16 -4.44
N ALA A 142 5.38 10.88 -5.75
CA ALA A 142 4.45 9.95 -6.38
C ALA A 142 4.51 8.55 -5.76
N LYS A 143 5.71 8.04 -5.46
CA LYS A 143 5.90 6.74 -4.80
C LYS A 143 5.38 6.72 -3.36
N ILE A 144 5.61 7.79 -2.58
CA ILE A 144 5.07 7.92 -1.23
C ILE A 144 3.54 7.99 -1.26
N THR A 145 2.96 8.74 -2.19
CA THR A 145 1.50 8.82 -2.37
C THR A 145 0.91 7.46 -2.75
N ALA A 146 1.56 6.73 -3.66
CA ALA A 146 1.14 5.38 -4.03
C ALA A 146 1.17 4.44 -2.82
N LEU A 147 2.26 4.44 -2.05
CA LEU A 147 2.37 3.67 -0.80
C LEU A 147 1.26 3.99 0.20
N ALA A 148 0.96 5.27 0.40
CA ALA A 148 -0.11 5.70 1.29
C ALA A 148 -1.48 5.20 0.80
N SER A 149 -1.72 5.24 -0.52
CA SER A 149 -2.99 4.80 -1.12
C SER A 149 -3.21 3.29 -1.08
N MET A 150 -2.12 2.50 -1.04
CA MET A 150 -2.16 1.04 -0.96
C MET A 150 -2.31 0.51 0.47
N SER A 151 -2.38 1.40 1.47
CA SER A 151 -2.59 1.00 2.86
C SER A 151 -4.01 0.42 3.04
N ASN A 152 -4.08 -0.77 3.68
CA ASN A 152 -5.26 -1.54 4.07
C ASN A 152 -6.56 -1.23 3.29
N PRO A 153 -6.75 -1.78 2.07
CA PRO A 153 -7.94 -1.50 1.26
C PRO A 153 -9.26 -1.89 1.97
N SER A 154 -9.28 -2.97 2.75
CA SER A 154 -10.45 -3.38 3.54
C SER A 154 -10.80 -2.40 4.66
N GLN A 155 -9.78 -1.75 5.25
CA GLN A 155 -9.98 -0.73 6.29
C GLN A 155 -10.48 0.57 5.66
N ARG A 156 -9.92 0.95 4.51
CA ARG A 156 -10.41 2.10 3.75
C ARG A 156 -11.87 1.92 3.31
N ALA A 157 -12.22 0.74 2.79
CA ALA A 157 -13.60 0.42 2.44
C ALA A 157 -14.55 0.50 3.64
N TYR A 158 -14.08 0.08 4.83
CA TYR A 158 -14.83 0.24 6.08
C TYR A 158 -15.03 1.71 6.46
N GLU A 159 -13.99 2.52 6.36
CA GLU A 159 -14.06 3.96 6.63
C GLU A 159 -15.00 4.67 5.64
N ASP A 160 -14.95 4.32 4.36
CA ASP A 160 -15.84 4.83 3.32
C ASP A 160 -17.31 4.49 3.64
N LYS A 161 -17.61 3.23 3.98
CA LYS A 161 -18.96 2.81 4.40
C LYS A 161 -19.44 3.51 5.67
N ARG A 162 -18.55 3.72 6.64
CA ARG A 162 -18.85 4.46 7.87
C ARG A 162 -19.19 5.93 7.58
N ASN A 163 -18.47 6.54 6.64
CA ASN A 163 -18.74 7.92 6.19
C ASN A 163 -20.08 8.01 5.46
N GLU A 164 -20.42 7.04 4.60
CA GLU A 164 -21.74 6.95 3.96
C GLU A 164 -22.86 6.89 5.01
N LEU A 165 -22.72 6.06 6.06
CA LEU A 165 -23.68 6.00 7.16
C LEU A 165 -23.82 7.35 7.87
N GLN A 166 -22.71 8.06 8.11
CA GLN A 166 -22.74 9.39 8.73
C GLN A 166 -23.53 10.40 7.89
N VAL A 167 -23.32 10.40 6.58
CA VAL A 167 -24.08 11.24 5.64
C VAL A 167 -25.56 10.86 5.66
N TYR A 168 -25.87 9.56 5.67
CA TYR A 168 -27.25 9.06 5.74
C TYR A 168 -27.97 9.51 7.02
N VAL A 169 -27.34 9.33 8.18
CA VAL A 169 -27.86 9.76 9.50
C VAL A 169 -28.22 11.24 9.47
N ARG A 170 -27.31 12.08 8.95
CA ARG A 170 -27.52 13.53 8.86
C ARG A 170 -28.64 13.88 7.89
N HIS A 171 -28.68 13.22 6.73
CA HIS A 171 -29.68 13.48 5.69
C HIS A 171 -31.10 13.06 6.13
N LYS A 172 -31.22 11.99 6.91
CA LYS A 172 -32.51 11.47 7.40
C LYS A 172 -32.92 12.02 8.77
N HIS A 173 -32.10 12.87 9.39
CA HIS A 173 -32.36 13.42 10.73
C HIS A 173 -32.72 12.34 11.76
N LEU A 174 -31.92 11.27 11.79
CA LEU A 174 -32.17 10.16 12.71
C LEU A 174 -31.99 10.61 14.18
N PRO A 175 -32.76 10.04 15.11
CA PRO A 175 -32.73 10.45 16.52
C PRO A 175 -31.42 10.03 17.21
N ASP A 176 -30.95 10.84 18.16
CA ASP A 176 -29.63 10.70 18.80
C ASP A 176 -29.43 9.38 19.56
N PHE A 177 -30.49 8.68 19.96
CA PHE A 177 -30.37 7.37 20.60
C PHE A 177 -30.08 6.23 19.60
N LEU A 178 -30.44 6.40 18.32
CA LEU A 178 -30.28 5.38 17.28
C LEU A 178 -28.87 5.44 16.65
N ILE A 179 -28.30 6.64 16.54
CA ILE A 179 -27.01 6.87 15.90
C ILE A 179 -25.89 6.03 16.54
N PRO A 180 -25.69 6.03 17.87
CA PRO A 180 -24.65 5.22 18.51
C PRO A 180 -24.86 3.73 18.28
N ARG A 181 -26.12 3.26 18.23
CA ARG A 181 -26.44 1.84 17.97
C ARG A 181 -26.03 1.43 16.58
N MET A 182 -26.33 2.25 15.56
CA MET A 182 -25.93 1.98 14.17
C MET A 182 -24.41 1.95 13.99
N PHE A 183 -23.67 2.88 14.61
CA PHE A 183 -22.20 2.86 14.53
C PHE A 183 -21.58 1.69 15.32
N SER A 184 -22.15 1.35 16.48
CA SER A 184 -21.72 0.19 17.27
C SER A 184 -21.95 -1.12 16.49
N HIS A 185 -22.99 -1.17 15.67
CA HIS A 185 -23.22 -2.26 14.72
C HIS A 185 -22.10 -2.44 13.74
N MET A 186 -21.73 -1.37 13.05
CA MET A 186 -20.63 -1.46 12.11
C MET A 186 -19.33 -1.92 12.77
N VAL A 187 -19.02 -1.42 13.97
CA VAL A 187 -17.80 -1.82 14.70
C VAL A 187 -17.83 -3.30 15.07
N ASN A 188 -18.95 -3.78 15.61
CA ASN A 188 -19.05 -5.16 16.10
C ASN A 188 -19.07 -6.18 14.95
N CYS A 189 -19.75 -5.87 13.84
CA CYS A 189 -19.89 -6.80 12.72
C CYS A 189 -18.62 -6.88 11.88
N TYR A 190 -17.96 -5.74 11.63
CA TYR A 190 -16.87 -5.65 10.67
C TYR A 190 -15.49 -5.51 11.32
N GLN A 191 -15.41 -5.23 12.62
CA GLN A 191 -14.14 -5.10 13.37
C GLN A 191 -13.09 -4.19 12.70
N GLY A 192 -13.57 -3.12 12.04
CA GLY A 192 -12.72 -2.17 11.32
C GLY A 192 -12.27 -2.62 9.93
N LYS A 193 -12.81 -3.72 9.39
CA LYS A 193 -12.53 -4.21 8.03
C LYS A 193 -13.82 -4.61 7.32
N TRP A 194 -14.06 -4.03 6.17
CA TRP A 194 -15.24 -4.35 5.37
C TRP A 194 -14.88 -5.33 4.25
N PHE A 195 -15.71 -6.35 4.09
CA PHE A 195 -15.64 -7.33 3.00
C PHE A 195 -17.04 -7.63 2.51
N GLU A 196 -17.23 -7.72 1.20
CA GLU A 196 -18.46 -8.23 0.62
C GLU A 196 -18.36 -9.74 0.50
N GLU A 197 -18.67 -10.43 1.61
CA GLU A 197 -18.43 -11.88 1.75
C GLU A 197 -19.11 -12.70 0.64
N LYS A 198 -20.34 -12.35 0.28
CA LYS A 198 -21.07 -13.01 -0.82
C LYS A 198 -20.33 -12.92 -2.15
N ALA A 199 -19.89 -11.72 -2.54
CA ALA A 199 -19.13 -11.53 -3.78
C ALA A 199 -17.80 -12.28 -3.77
N ILE A 200 -17.09 -12.29 -2.63
CA ILE A 200 -15.84 -13.04 -2.48
C ILE A 200 -16.07 -14.54 -2.66
N LEU A 201 -17.12 -15.09 -2.06
CA LEU A 201 -17.45 -16.51 -2.16
C LEU A 201 -17.96 -16.89 -3.56
N ASP A 202 -18.67 -16.00 -4.24
CA ASP A 202 -19.21 -16.23 -5.58
C ASP A 202 -18.13 -16.16 -6.68
N ASP A 203 -17.00 -15.48 -6.42
CA ASP A 203 -15.81 -15.52 -7.28
C ASP A 203 -15.04 -16.86 -7.18
N LEU A 204 -15.32 -17.68 -6.15
CA LEU A 204 -14.70 -18.99 -5.97
C LEU A 204 -15.44 -20.07 -6.77
N SER A 205 -14.70 -21.07 -7.25
CA SER A 205 -15.33 -22.30 -7.76
C SER A 205 -16.12 -22.99 -6.65
N GLU A 206 -17.28 -23.57 -6.96
CA GLU A 206 -18.17 -24.23 -6.00
C GLU A 206 -17.47 -25.23 -5.05
N PRO A 207 -16.52 -26.10 -5.50
CA PRO A 207 -15.79 -26.99 -4.59
C PRO A 207 -14.95 -26.22 -3.56
N LEU A 208 -14.31 -25.13 -3.97
CA LEU A 208 -13.50 -24.28 -3.11
C LEU A 208 -14.37 -23.47 -2.13
N LYS A 209 -15.52 -22.96 -2.59
CA LYS A 209 -16.54 -22.33 -1.74
C LYS A 209 -16.99 -23.30 -0.65
N LEU A 210 -17.27 -24.55 -1.02
CA LEU A 210 -17.66 -25.60 -0.07
C LEU A 210 -16.56 -25.88 0.95
N GLU A 211 -15.30 -26.04 0.53
CA GLU A 211 -14.15 -26.24 1.44
C GLU A 211 -14.00 -25.08 2.45
N VAL A 212 -14.14 -23.83 1.98
CA VAL A 212 -14.11 -22.64 2.83
C VAL A 212 -15.27 -22.65 3.83
N MET A 213 -16.50 -22.88 3.37
CA MET A 213 -17.68 -22.95 4.23
C MET A 213 -17.60 -24.10 5.24
N GLN A 214 -17.04 -25.24 4.85
CA GLN A 214 -16.80 -26.37 5.74
C GLN A 214 -15.75 -26.04 6.81
N HIS A 215 -14.75 -25.22 6.49
CA HIS A 215 -13.78 -24.75 7.47
C HIS A 215 -14.40 -23.75 8.47
N ILE A 216 -15.25 -22.84 7.98
CA ILE A 216 -15.87 -21.80 8.82
C ILE A 216 -16.98 -22.39 9.70
N CYS A 217 -17.91 -23.14 9.11
CA CYS A 217 -19.14 -23.61 9.76
C CYS A 217 -19.12 -25.10 10.14
N GLY A 218 -18.05 -25.84 9.85
CA GLY A 218 -18.03 -27.30 10.03
C GLY A 218 -18.26 -27.77 11.46
N ASP A 219 -17.76 -27.03 12.45
CA ASP A 219 -18.01 -27.34 13.87
C ASP A 219 -19.45 -27.06 14.30
N LEU A 220 -20.08 -26.02 13.72
CA LEU A 220 -21.50 -25.71 13.94
C LEU A 220 -22.38 -26.79 13.32
N MET A 221 -22.11 -27.16 12.07
CA MET A 221 -22.85 -28.21 11.36
C MET A 221 -22.76 -29.56 12.08
N ARG A 222 -21.56 -29.93 12.56
CA ARG A 222 -21.38 -31.17 13.34
C ARG A 222 -22.16 -31.15 14.66
N ARG A 223 -22.26 -29.99 15.33
CA ARG A 223 -23.01 -29.87 16.59
C ARG A 223 -24.51 -29.96 16.38
N VAL A 224 -25.05 -29.26 15.38
CA VAL A 224 -26.50 -29.18 15.16
C VAL A 224 -27.03 -30.43 14.45
N PHE A 225 -26.33 -30.89 13.40
CA PHE A 225 -26.82 -31.97 12.54
C PHE A 225 -26.16 -33.31 12.81
N GLY A 226 -25.11 -33.40 13.63
CA GLY A 226 -24.45 -34.66 13.97
C GLY A 226 -23.93 -35.40 12.72
N ASP A 227 -24.17 -36.71 12.68
CA ASP A 227 -23.69 -37.61 11.60
C ASP A 227 -24.68 -37.73 10.42
N LYS A 228 -25.33 -36.62 10.04
CA LYS A 228 -26.16 -36.60 8.83
C LYS A 228 -25.33 -36.84 7.58
N HIS A 229 -26.00 -37.27 6.51
CA HIS A 229 -25.34 -37.60 5.25
C HIS A 229 -24.50 -36.41 4.74
N PRO A 230 -23.21 -36.61 4.38
CA PRO A 230 -22.32 -35.50 4.00
C PRO A 230 -22.86 -34.61 2.87
N LEU A 231 -23.51 -35.23 1.87
CA LEU A 231 -24.14 -34.45 0.78
C LEU A 231 -25.21 -33.48 1.28
N PHE A 232 -26.01 -33.86 2.28
CA PHE A 232 -27.01 -32.96 2.85
C PHE A 232 -26.36 -31.79 3.58
N VAL A 233 -25.29 -32.05 4.33
CA VAL A 233 -24.52 -31.00 5.02
C VAL A 233 -23.87 -30.04 4.02
N ASN A 234 -23.36 -30.55 2.90
CA ASN A 234 -22.75 -29.73 1.86
C ASN A 234 -23.77 -28.80 1.19
N GLU A 235 -24.95 -29.32 0.83
CA GLU A 235 -26.04 -28.50 0.28
C GLU A 235 -26.47 -27.42 1.27
N LEU A 236 -26.58 -27.77 2.56
CA LEU A 236 -26.91 -26.80 3.59
C LEU A 236 -25.84 -25.72 3.74
N LEU A 237 -24.55 -26.10 3.76
CA LEU A 237 -23.42 -25.16 3.84
C LEU A 237 -23.45 -24.12 2.71
N LEU A 238 -23.86 -24.52 1.50
CA LEU A 238 -23.98 -23.62 0.36
C LEU A 238 -25.20 -22.70 0.44
N ALA A 239 -26.23 -23.08 1.19
CA ALA A 239 -27.46 -22.33 1.37
C ALA A 239 -27.45 -21.39 2.59
N LEU A 240 -26.40 -21.41 3.43
CA LEU A 240 -26.30 -20.55 4.61
C LEU A 240 -26.05 -19.10 4.22
N GLU A 241 -26.76 -18.19 4.88
CA GLU A 241 -26.51 -16.75 4.84
C GLU A 241 -26.14 -16.27 6.26
N PHE A 242 -25.08 -15.47 6.36
CA PHE A 242 -24.59 -14.96 7.64
C PHE A 242 -25.34 -13.68 8.03
N GLU A 243 -25.91 -13.69 9.24
CA GLU A 243 -26.59 -12.54 9.83
C GLU A 243 -26.05 -12.23 11.23
N SER A 244 -26.04 -10.95 11.60
CA SER A 244 -25.54 -10.46 12.90
C SER A 244 -26.53 -9.49 13.54
N TYR A 245 -26.79 -9.67 14.83
CA TYR A 245 -27.79 -8.90 15.60
C TYR A 245 -27.15 -8.22 16.82
N HIS A 246 -27.72 -7.10 17.29
CA HIS A 246 -27.31 -6.49 18.56
C HIS A 246 -28.01 -7.06 19.78
N ILE A 247 -27.36 -6.86 20.93
CA ILE A 247 -27.98 -6.98 22.23
C ILE A 247 -29.26 -6.13 22.27
N GLY A 248 -30.39 -6.79 22.52
CA GLY A 248 -31.70 -6.17 22.63
C GLY A 248 -32.50 -6.11 21.32
N ASP A 249 -31.93 -6.55 20.19
CA ASP A 249 -32.68 -6.68 18.95
C ASP A 249 -33.62 -7.90 19.02
N VAL A 250 -34.80 -7.77 18.41
CA VAL A 250 -35.79 -8.85 18.34
C VAL A 250 -35.62 -9.56 17.00
N VAL A 251 -35.09 -10.79 17.04
CA VAL A 251 -34.83 -11.61 15.84
C VAL A 251 -36.14 -12.11 15.22
N ILE A 252 -37.00 -12.76 16.01
CA ILE A 252 -38.33 -13.22 15.59
C ILE A 252 -39.39 -12.56 16.47
N ARG A 253 -40.42 -12.00 15.85
CA ARG A 253 -41.56 -11.42 16.55
C ARG A 253 -42.64 -12.49 16.82
N PRO A 254 -43.27 -12.49 18.01
CA PRO A 254 -44.37 -13.40 18.30
C PRO A 254 -45.51 -13.25 17.29
N GLY A 255 -46.08 -14.37 16.83
CA GLY A 255 -47.21 -14.39 15.90
C GLY A 255 -46.84 -14.25 14.42
N VAL A 256 -45.55 -14.09 14.09
CA VAL A 256 -45.07 -14.14 12.70
C VAL A 256 -44.63 -15.57 12.38
N VAL A 257 -45.05 -16.09 11.23
CA VAL A 257 -44.58 -17.40 10.75
C VAL A 257 -43.11 -17.26 10.36
N ALA A 258 -42.24 -18.07 10.95
CA ALA A 258 -40.84 -18.11 10.57
C ALA A 258 -40.69 -18.72 9.16
N GLU A 259 -40.12 -17.97 8.23
CA GLU A 259 -39.85 -18.42 6.86
C GLU A 259 -38.52 -19.18 6.74
N CYS A 260 -37.64 -19.01 7.73
CA CYS A 260 -36.31 -19.59 7.79
C CYS A 260 -35.98 -20.12 9.19
N MET A 261 -35.03 -21.04 9.23
CA MET A 261 -34.43 -21.57 10.46
C MET A 261 -33.12 -20.86 10.73
N PHE A 262 -32.86 -20.55 12.00
CA PHE A 262 -31.64 -19.88 12.45
C PHE A 262 -30.76 -20.84 13.24
N LEU A 263 -29.46 -20.78 12.98
CA LEU A 263 -28.41 -21.54 13.65
C LEU A 263 -27.51 -20.56 14.40
N ILE A 264 -27.23 -20.82 15.68
CA ILE A 264 -26.42 -19.92 16.50
C ILE A 264 -24.96 -20.34 16.41
N ASP A 265 -24.14 -19.60 15.64
CA ASP A 265 -22.68 -19.78 15.62
C ASP A 265 -22.04 -19.28 16.93
N LYS A 266 -22.32 -18.03 17.30
CA LYS A 266 -21.77 -17.34 18.47
C LYS A 266 -22.78 -16.40 19.11
N GLY A 267 -22.84 -16.42 20.43
CA GLY A 267 -23.67 -15.55 21.25
C GLY A 267 -24.81 -16.30 21.94
N SER A 268 -25.72 -15.54 22.53
CA SER A 268 -26.89 -16.11 23.18
C SER A 268 -28.15 -15.35 22.81
N ILE A 269 -29.25 -16.10 22.68
CA ILE A 269 -30.56 -15.58 22.31
C ILE A 269 -31.54 -15.94 23.41
N LEU A 270 -32.29 -14.94 23.87
CA LEU A 270 -33.36 -15.12 24.82
C LEU A 270 -34.65 -15.44 24.06
N LEU A 271 -35.13 -16.67 24.22
CA LEU A 271 -36.41 -17.12 23.71
C LEU A 271 -37.47 -16.94 24.80
N GLU A 272 -38.47 -16.10 24.54
CA GLU A 272 -39.59 -15.85 25.44
C GLU A 272 -40.88 -16.36 24.81
N HIS A 273 -41.47 -17.41 25.39
CA HIS A 273 -42.73 -18.00 24.93
C HIS A 273 -43.68 -18.20 26.11
N ALA A 274 -44.89 -17.64 26.01
CA ALA A 274 -45.94 -17.76 27.03
C ALA A 274 -45.46 -17.42 28.47
N GLY A 275 -44.55 -16.45 28.62
CA GLY A 275 -43.98 -16.03 29.90
C GLY A 275 -42.81 -16.88 30.42
N VAL A 276 -42.46 -17.97 29.71
CA VAL A 276 -41.27 -18.78 30.01
C VAL A 276 -40.09 -18.25 29.20
N LYS A 277 -38.95 -18.06 29.88
CA LYS A 277 -37.70 -17.57 29.31
C LYS A 277 -36.67 -18.70 29.23
N HIS A 278 -36.23 -19.02 28.02
CA HIS A 278 -35.15 -19.95 27.74
C HIS A 278 -34.01 -19.23 27.04
N THR A 279 -32.77 -19.50 27.44
CA THR A 279 -31.59 -18.96 26.77
C THR A 279 -31.00 -20.03 25.86
N LEU A 280 -30.89 -19.73 24.58
CA LEU A 280 -30.16 -20.52 23.59
C LEU A 280 -28.75 -19.97 23.45
N ILE A 281 -27.77 -20.84 23.22
CA ILE A 281 -26.34 -20.52 23.15
C ILE A 281 -25.70 -21.07 21.86
N ASP A 282 -24.39 -20.85 21.70
CA ASP A 282 -23.57 -21.41 20.62
C ASP A 282 -23.87 -22.89 20.34
N GLY A 283 -24.28 -23.19 19.11
CA GLY A 283 -24.64 -24.55 18.67
C GLY A 283 -26.12 -24.90 18.78
N ASP A 284 -26.95 -24.03 19.35
CA ASP A 284 -28.42 -24.20 19.34
C ASP A 284 -29.03 -23.66 18.03
N TYR A 285 -30.30 -23.99 17.80
CA TYR A 285 -31.07 -23.53 16.63
C TYR A 285 -32.52 -23.20 17.01
N PHE A 286 -33.17 -22.36 16.23
CA PHE A 286 -34.57 -21.94 16.43
C PHE A 286 -35.23 -21.55 15.10
N GLY A 287 -36.55 -21.30 15.10
CA GLY A 287 -37.30 -20.94 13.89
C GLY A 287 -37.73 -22.12 13.01
N GLY A 288 -37.39 -23.36 13.39
CA GLY A 288 -37.97 -24.57 12.80
C GLY A 288 -39.40 -24.84 13.32
N LYS A 289 -40.22 -25.57 12.56
CA LYS A 289 -41.56 -25.99 13.00
C LYS A 289 -41.50 -26.62 14.41
N PRO A 290 -42.47 -26.32 15.30
CA PRO A 290 -42.56 -27.02 16.57
C PRO A 290 -42.73 -28.51 16.31
N GLN A 291 -41.93 -29.33 17.00
CA GLN A 291 -42.27 -30.75 17.21
C GLN A 291 -43.44 -30.84 18.18
#